data_AF-A0A1H0DY26-F1
#
_entry.id   AF-A0A1H0DY26-F1
#
_cell.length_a   1.000
_cell.length_b   1.000
_cell.length_c   1.000
_cell.angle_alpha   90.00
_cell.angle_beta   90.00
_cell.angle_gamma   90.00
#
_symmetry.space_group_name_H-M   'P 1'
#
loop_
_entity.id
_entity.type
_entity.pdbx_description
1 polymer ?
#
loop_
_entity_poly.entity_id
_entity_poly.type
_entity_poly.pdbx_seq_one_letter_code
_entity_poly.pdbx_strand_id
1 'polypeptide(L)' 'MYDSQVSGQQLVMRWIPVVDPSGRTRMESCWISAAQAAPPQVDVTHAA' A
#
# COMPACT_ATOMS: atom_id res chain seq x y z
N MET A 1 14.48 22.97 19.72
CA MET A 1 13.72 22.52 18.54
C MET A 1 13.16 21.16 18.88
N TYR A 2 11.85 20.96 18.74
CA TYR A 2 11.22 19.67 19.00
C TYR A 2 11.59 18.76 17.84
N ASP A 3 12.60 17.91 18.04
CA ASP A 3 13.03 16.94 17.04
C ASP A 3 11.94 15.88 16.95
N SER A 4 11.00 16.13 16.05
CA SER A 4 9.94 15.18 15.74
C SER A 4 10.60 14.10 14.91
N GLN A 5 11.16 13.10 15.60
CA GLN A 5 11.62 11.87 14.98
C GLN A 5 10.38 11.18 14.39
N VAL A 6 9.97 11.63 13.21
CA VAL A 6 9.02 10.91 12.37
C VAL A 6 9.76 9.64 12.02
N SER A 7 9.40 8.55 12.70
CA SER A 7 9.84 7.19 12.41
C SER A 7 10.01 7.04 10.90
N GLY A 8 11.19 6.59 10.43
CA GLY A 8 11.62 6.60 9.01
C GLY A 8 10.77 5.78 8.02
N GLN A 9 9.52 5.51 8.37
CA GLN A 9 8.51 4.87 7.57
C GLN A 9 7.82 5.93 6.69
N GLN A 10 8.20 5.97 5.42
CA GLN A 10 7.56 6.82 4.42
C GLN A 10 6.13 6.34 4.16
N LEU A 11 5.16 7.27 4.24
CA LEU A 11 3.77 7.02 3.89
C LEU A 11 3.47 7.52 2.46
N VAL A 12 2.61 6.78 1.75
CA VAL A 12 2.11 7.15 0.41
C VAL A 12 0.61 6.97 0.34
N MET A 13 -0.07 7.82 -0.44
CA MET A 13 -1.51 7.74 -0.63
C MET A 13 -1.85 6.73 -1.73
N ARG A 14 -2.73 5.78 -1.43
CA ARG A 14 -3.20 4.76 -2.37
C ARG A 14 -4.71 4.61 -2.33
N TRP A 15 -5.28 4.23 -3.48
CA TRP A 15 -6.65 3.76 -3.58
C TRP A 15 -6.67 2.25 -3.35
N ILE A 16 -7.40 1.77 -2.33
CA ILE A 16 -7.49 0.35 -1.98
C ILE A 16 -8.94 -0.14 -2.16
N PRO A 17 -9.16 -1.32 -2.76
CA PRO A 17 -10.48 -1.93 -2.80
C PRO A 17 -10.90 -2.39 -1.40
N VAL A 18 -12.10 -2.01 -0.98
CA VAL A 18 -12.72 -2.41 0.28
C VAL A 18 -14.04 -3.10 -0.03
N VAL A 19 -14.27 -4.25 0.60
CA VAL A 19 -15.52 -5.00 0.48
C VAL A 19 -16.44 -4.62 1.63
N ASP A 20 -17.62 -4.13 1.32
CA ASP A 20 -18.64 -3.78 2.34
C ASP A 20 -19.42 -5.02 2.81
N PRO A 21 -20.24 -4.92 3.87
CA PRO A 21 -21.03 -6.06 4.36
C PRO A 21 -22.05 -6.63 3.35
N SER A 22 -22.39 -5.89 2.30
CA SER A 22 -23.23 -6.37 1.19
C SER A 22 -22.45 -7.16 0.13
N GLY A 23 -21.12 -7.25 0.27
CA GLY A 23 -20.23 -7.92 -0.66
C GLY A 23 -19.82 -7.05 -1.86
N ARG A 24 -20.14 -5.75 -1.86
CA ARG A 24 -19.76 -4.85 -2.96
C ARG A 24 -18.37 -4.27 -2.72
N THR A 25 -17.59 -4.18 -3.79
CA THR A 25 -16.26 -3.54 -3.77
C THR A 25 -16.39 -2.05 -4.05
N ARG A 26 -15.78 -1.23 -3.20
CA ARG A 26 -15.58 0.22 -3.40
C ARG A 26 -14.10 0.57 -3.28
N MET A 27 -13.71 1.74 -3.79
CA MET A 27 -12.34 2.25 -3.64
C MET A 27 -12.29 3.28 -2.52
N GLU A 28 -11.32 3.14 -1.61
CA GLU A 28 -11.07 4.10 -0.53
C GLU A 28 -9.65 4.65 -0.61
N SER A 29 -9.48 5.95 -0.32
CA SER A 29 -8.17 6.57 -0.23
C SER A 29 -7.58 6.35 1.16
N CYS A 30 -6.36 5.84 1.22
CA CYS A 30 -5.68 5.54 2.47
C CYS A 30 -4.19 5.88 2.39
N TRP A 31 -3.62 6.22 3.54
CA TRP A 31 -2.17 6.32 3.70
C TRP A 31 -1.64 4.96 4.11
N ILE A 32 -0.72 4.40 3.33
CA ILE A 32 -0.03 3.15 3.64
C ILE A 32 1.47 3.35 3.63
N SER A 33 2.22 2.42 4.22
CA SER A 33 3.68 2.48 4.13
C SER A 33 4.15 2.25 2.68
N ALA A 34 5.23 2.92 2.29
CA ALA A 34 5.84 2.74 0.98
C ALA A 34 6.23 1.27 0.72
N ALA A 35 6.62 0.53 1.76
CA ALA A 35 6.91 -0.90 1.68
C ALA A 35 5.67 -1.74 1.32
N GLN A 36 4.51 -1.45 1.90
CA GLN A 36 3.23 -2.10 1.53
C GLN A 36 2.78 -1.74 0.11
N ALA A 37 3.16 -0.54 -0.37
CA ALA A 37 2.85 -0.08 -1.72
C ALA A 37 3.79 -0.63 -2.80
N ALA A 38 4.83 -1.37 -2.44
CA ALA A 38 5.79 -1.92 -3.39
C ALA A 38 5.11 -3.01 -4.24
N PRO A 39 5.32 -3.01 -5.57
CA PRO A 39 4.80 -4.09 -6.42
C PRO A 39 5.41 -5.43 -5.98
N PRO A 40 4.64 -6.53 -6.06
CA PRO A 40 5.18 -7.85 -5.78
C PRO A 40 6.37 -8.10 -6.72
N GLN A 41 7.44 -8.67 -6.18
CA GLN A 41 8.56 -9.15 -6.98
C GLN A 41 8.02 -10.31 -7.83
N VAL A 42 7.88 -10.08 -9.14
CA VAL A 42 7.51 -11.13 -10.08
C VAL A 42 8.79 -11.74 -10.59
N ASP A 43 9.14 -12.92 -10.07
CA ASP A 43 10.22 -13.73 -10.65
C ASP A 43 9.74 -14.26 -12.00
N VAL A 44 10.19 -13.61 -13.08
CA VAL A 44 9.91 -14.06 -14.45
C VAL A 44 10.79 -15.27 -14.73
N THR A 45 10.23 -16.47 -14.53
CA THR A 45 10.85 -17.70 -15.05
C THR A 45 10.46 -17.84 -16.52
N HIS A 46 11.41 -17.59 -17.43
CA HIS A 46 11.21 -17.93 -18.83
C HIS A 46 11.26 -19.46 -18.98
N ALA A 47 10.19 -20.05 -19.52
CA ALA A 47 10.23 -21.44 -19.99
C ALA A 47 11.15 -21.52 -21.22
N ALA A 48 12.09 -22.47 -21.19
CA ALA A 48 13.03 -22.76 -22.27
C ALA A 48 12.39 -23.59 -23.39
#